data_AF-A0A086YL33-F1
#
_entry.id   AF-A0A086YL33-F1
#
_cell.length_a   1.000
_cell.length_b   1.000
_cell.length_c   1.000
_cell.angle_alpha   90.00
_cell.angle_beta   90.00
_cell.angle_gamma   90.00
#
_symmetry.space_group_name_H-M   'P 1'
#
loop_
_entity.id
_entity.type
_entity.pdbx_description
1 polymer ?
#
loop_
_entity_poly.entity_id
_entity_poly.type
_entity_poly.pdbx_seq_one_letter_code
_entity_poly.pdbx_strand_id
1 'polypeptide(L)'
;MQEISEKIYDYWAGTKPEYFETKCQNFKNWAKEQKLPGEKELTLFCTKVQGHQPTGIPYLFLIDWGVEKGFTNTMQAHGIYWVENGRLKSQVLYSLDAASHGLDQSRAAWQARMALKVDAAGHRYPELGVVYDGAFGGSGTPRPVFYLWWLKESGWQVLWRSDESHKWRNSHGELNFIGPGLEEFTLKNDSWGVGDGKDEIFHESNPGPHRYFLDTWQRVNDRYELKEARTLPSAYNTLVELVYCLSTGREKEAEKLVTSAGLLGQAKRYGLVQKPLGQRWLLTFKEALAEQTGPFTITGGPAAGVTVEFTPRNGQWLVGKIYRNKAGGK
;
A
#
# COMPACT_ATOMS: atom_id res chain seq x y z
N MET A 1 30.28 -1.09 -5.93
CA MET A 1 29.12 -2.00 -5.77
C MET A 1 29.49 -3.47 -5.86
N GLN A 2 30.26 -3.90 -6.87
CA GLN A 2 30.71 -5.30 -6.97
C GLN A 2 31.46 -5.79 -5.72
N GLU A 3 32.46 -5.04 -5.23
CA GLU A 3 33.19 -5.35 -3.99
C GLU A 3 32.27 -5.43 -2.75
N ILE A 4 31.23 -4.60 -2.69
CA ILE A 4 30.24 -4.63 -1.60
C ILE A 4 29.41 -5.90 -1.69
N SER A 5 29.00 -6.30 -2.90
CA SER A 5 28.27 -7.54 -3.15
C SER A 5 29.09 -8.76 -2.73
N GLU A 6 30.39 -8.77 -3.02
CA GLU A 6 31.31 -9.85 -2.60
C GLU A 6 31.44 -9.94 -1.08
N LYS A 7 31.64 -8.83 -0.37
CA LYS A 7 31.71 -8.84 1.10
C LYS A 7 30.40 -9.30 1.75
N ILE A 8 29.26 -8.91 1.18
CA ILE A 8 27.94 -9.39 1.63
C ILE A 8 27.80 -10.89 1.35
N TYR A 9 28.19 -11.33 0.16
CA TYR A 9 28.23 -12.75 -0.17
C TYR A 9 29.06 -13.52 0.87
N ASP A 10 30.24 -13.03 1.23
CA ASP A 10 31.10 -13.65 2.25
C ASP A 10 30.45 -13.69 3.64
N TYR A 11 29.72 -12.63 4.03
CA TYR A 11 28.96 -12.65 5.28
C TYR A 11 27.93 -13.77 5.31
N TRP A 12 27.23 -13.97 4.21
CA TRP A 12 26.17 -14.97 4.09
C TRP A 12 26.71 -16.36 3.75
N ALA A 13 27.92 -16.46 3.21
CA ALA A 13 28.57 -17.71 2.87
C ALA A 13 28.66 -18.62 4.10
N GLY A 14 28.30 -19.89 3.93
CA GLY A 14 28.30 -20.88 5.01
C GLY A 14 27.29 -20.64 6.13
N THR A 15 26.36 -19.68 5.99
CA THR A 15 25.27 -19.49 6.96
C THR A 15 24.39 -20.73 6.98
N LYS A 16 24.33 -21.36 8.15
CA LYS A 16 23.46 -22.51 8.35
C LYS A 16 22.01 -22.07 8.63
N PRO A 17 21.03 -22.91 8.26
CA PRO A 17 19.62 -22.72 8.52
C PRO A 17 19.27 -22.13 9.89
N GLU A 18 19.84 -22.70 10.95
CA GLU A 18 19.58 -22.37 12.35
C GLU A 18 20.12 -21.01 12.80
N TYR A 19 21.10 -20.44 12.09
CA TYR A 19 21.68 -19.13 12.42
C TYR A 19 21.12 -18.00 11.57
N PHE A 20 20.22 -18.32 10.64
CA PHE A 20 19.78 -17.42 9.59
C PHE A 20 19.06 -16.19 10.14
N GLU A 21 18.17 -16.40 11.11
CA GLU A 21 17.40 -15.32 11.74
C GLU A 21 18.30 -14.36 12.52
N THR A 22 19.23 -14.92 13.29
CA THR A 22 20.23 -14.16 14.03
C THR A 22 21.13 -13.35 13.10
N LYS A 23 21.55 -13.92 11.96
CA LYS A 23 22.33 -13.17 10.97
C LYS A 23 21.53 -12.05 10.31
N CYS A 24 20.26 -12.25 9.96
CA CYS A 24 19.41 -11.16 9.46
C CYS A 24 19.34 -9.99 10.45
N GLN A 25 19.16 -10.30 11.73
CA GLN A 25 19.10 -9.28 12.77
C GLN A 25 20.45 -8.54 12.94
N ASN A 26 21.56 -9.26 12.81
CA ASN A 26 22.91 -8.73 13.02
C ASN A 26 23.51 -8.09 11.77
N PHE A 27 22.94 -8.31 10.58
CA PHE A 27 23.53 -7.89 9.31
C PHE A 27 23.78 -6.38 9.25
N LYS A 28 22.85 -5.57 9.75
CA LYS A 28 23.01 -4.10 9.83
C LYS A 28 24.22 -3.69 10.67
N ASN A 29 24.42 -4.35 11.81
CA ASN A 29 25.54 -4.07 12.71
C ASN A 29 26.85 -4.56 12.09
N TRP A 30 26.85 -5.77 11.54
CA TRP A 30 28.01 -6.34 10.86
C TRP A 30 28.46 -5.45 9.71
N ALA A 31 27.53 -4.97 8.86
CA ALA A 31 27.83 -4.07 7.76
C ALA A 31 28.59 -2.85 8.31
N LYS A 32 27.97 -2.11 9.23
CA LYS A 32 28.57 -0.95 9.90
C LYS A 32 29.97 -1.20 10.49
N GLU A 33 30.23 -2.39 11.03
CA GLU A 33 31.54 -2.79 11.56
C GLU A 33 32.58 -3.00 10.45
N GLN A 34 32.18 -3.57 9.31
CA GLN A 34 33.06 -3.78 8.16
C GLN A 34 33.46 -2.50 7.44
N LYS A 35 32.83 -1.35 7.76
CA LYS A 35 33.09 -0.06 7.11
C LYS A 35 33.04 -0.18 5.60
N LEU A 36 32.05 -0.92 5.05
CA LEU A 36 31.90 -1.07 3.61
C LEU A 36 31.92 0.35 2.97
N PRO A 37 32.63 0.56 1.86
CA PRO A 37 32.78 1.89 1.27
C PRO A 37 31.42 2.55 1.06
N GLY A 38 31.22 3.74 1.64
CA GLY A 38 29.96 4.48 1.59
C GLY A 38 29.00 4.24 2.75
N GLU A 39 29.30 3.36 3.73
CA GLU A 39 28.35 3.01 4.81
C GLU A 39 27.90 4.13 5.75
N LYS A 40 28.67 5.20 5.88
CA LYS A 40 28.19 6.39 6.60
C LYS A 40 26.97 7.02 5.92
N GLU A 41 26.80 6.75 4.63
CA GLU A 41 25.70 7.22 3.80
C GLU A 41 24.80 6.06 3.34
N LEU A 42 25.16 4.78 3.51
CA LEU A 42 24.34 3.68 2.98
C LEU A 42 23.25 3.24 3.96
N THR A 43 22.00 3.33 3.53
CA THR A 43 20.87 2.70 4.22
C THR A 43 20.69 1.27 3.71
N LEU A 44 20.52 0.34 4.65
CA LEU A 44 20.32 -1.08 4.38
C LEU A 44 18.94 -1.53 4.86
N PHE A 45 18.19 -2.17 3.96
CA PHE A 45 16.94 -2.84 4.26
C PHE A 45 17.10 -4.31 3.98
N CYS A 46 16.77 -5.15 4.97
CA CYS A 46 16.81 -6.60 4.83
C CYS A 46 15.44 -7.13 5.22
N THR A 47 14.77 -7.83 4.30
CA THR A 47 13.50 -8.50 4.60
C THR A 47 13.61 -10.01 4.38
N LYS A 48 13.17 -10.77 5.38
CA LYS A 48 13.11 -12.23 5.34
C LYS A 48 11.86 -12.64 4.57
N VAL A 49 12.01 -13.54 3.62
CA VAL A 49 10.88 -14.02 2.83
C VAL A 49 10.08 -15.05 3.62
N GLN A 50 8.78 -14.82 3.69
CA GLN A 50 7.86 -15.67 4.44
C GLN A 50 7.24 -16.75 3.53
N GLY A 51 6.56 -17.73 4.14
CA GLY A 51 5.77 -18.75 3.41
C GLY A 51 6.50 -20.07 3.21
N HIS A 52 5.87 -20.97 2.45
CA HIS A 52 6.39 -22.30 2.17
C HIS A 52 7.64 -22.19 1.30
N GLN A 53 8.77 -22.58 1.88
CA GLN A 53 10.05 -22.62 1.18
C GLN A 53 10.05 -23.83 0.23
N PRO A 54 10.15 -23.65 -1.09
CA PRO A 54 10.21 -24.74 -2.04
C PRO A 54 11.35 -25.70 -1.72
N THR A 55 11.14 -26.99 -1.99
CA THR A 55 12.20 -27.99 -1.89
C THR A 55 13.41 -27.53 -2.69
N GLY A 56 14.54 -27.34 -2.02
CA GLY A 56 15.78 -26.88 -2.63
C GLY A 56 16.14 -25.43 -2.35
N ILE A 57 15.19 -24.57 -1.96
CA ILE A 57 15.46 -23.18 -1.53
C ILE A 57 15.00 -22.98 -0.09
N PRO A 58 15.78 -23.43 0.90
CA PRO A 58 15.39 -23.31 2.30
C PRO A 58 15.42 -21.87 2.82
N TYR A 59 16.14 -20.96 2.14
CA TYR A 59 16.32 -19.57 2.56
C TYR A 59 16.37 -18.61 1.38
N LEU A 60 15.65 -17.49 1.51
CA LEU A 60 15.72 -16.34 0.62
C LEU A 60 15.55 -15.04 1.41
N PHE A 61 16.31 -14.02 1.05
CA PHE A 61 16.21 -12.67 1.60
C PHE A 61 16.45 -11.62 0.53
N LEU A 62 15.89 -10.45 0.79
CA LEU A 62 16.02 -9.27 -0.06
C LEU A 62 16.83 -8.22 0.68
N ILE A 63 17.81 -7.63 -0.02
CA ILE A 63 18.62 -6.53 0.50
C ILE A 63 18.49 -5.33 -0.43
N ASP A 64 17.96 -4.21 0.05
CA ASP A 64 18.06 -2.94 -0.67
C ASP A 64 19.20 -2.10 -0.11
N TRP A 65 20.00 -1.53 -1.02
CA TRP A 65 21.08 -0.62 -0.70
C TRP A 65 20.71 0.75 -1.23
N GLY A 66 20.69 1.76 -0.36
CA GLY A 66 20.47 3.14 -0.77
C GLY A 66 21.46 4.09 -0.16
N VAL A 67 21.53 5.31 -0.68
CA VAL A 67 22.31 6.41 -0.10
C VAL A 67 21.34 7.37 0.58
N GLU A 68 21.61 7.70 1.84
CA GLU A 68 21.00 8.75 2.64
C GLU A 68 21.69 10.08 2.29
N LYS A 69 20.95 10.98 1.63
CA LYS A 69 21.43 12.33 1.32
C LYS A 69 20.43 13.36 1.87
N GLY A 70 20.72 13.89 3.05
CA GLY A 70 19.82 14.85 3.70
C GLY A 70 18.55 14.16 4.19
N PHE A 71 17.37 14.60 3.73
CA PHE A 71 16.07 14.02 4.13
C PHE A 71 15.55 12.94 3.18
N THR A 72 16.32 12.55 2.16
CA THR A 72 15.88 11.56 1.17
C THR A 72 16.83 10.36 1.13
N ASN A 73 16.23 9.17 1.09
CA ASN A 73 16.94 7.92 0.85
C ASN A 73 16.69 7.49 -0.59
N THR A 74 17.75 7.15 -1.31
CA THR A 74 17.66 6.71 -2.72
C THR A 74 18.30 5.35 -2.86
N MET A 75 17.53 4.34 -3.26
CA MET A 75 18.08 3.02 -3.54
C MET A 75 19.00 3.06 -4.77
N GLN A 76 20.12 2.39 -4.66
CA GLN A 76 21.12 2.24 -5.72
C GLN A 76 21.09 0.83 -6.30
N ALA A 77 20.69 -0.16 -5.50
CA ALA A 77 20.51 -1.52 -5.96
C ALA A 77 19.57 -2.32 -5.05
N HIS A 78 19.10 -3.45 -5.59
CA HIS A 78 18.21 -4.41 -4.95
C HIS A 78 18.77 -5.81 -5.14
N GLY A 79 19.05 -6.50 -4.05
CA GLY A 79 19.69 -7.81 -4.01
C GLY A 79 18.71 -8.91 -3.65
N ILE A 80 18.73 -9.99 -4.41
CA ILE A 80 18.05 -11.24 -4.10
C ILE A 80 19.12 -12.27 -3.78
N TYR A 81 19.08 -12.82 -2.58
CA TYR A 81 20.05 -13.82 -2.12
C TYR A 81 19.30 -15.06 -1.65
N TRP A 82 19.71 -16.23 -2.11
CA TRP A 82 19.04 -17.49 -1.79
C TRP A 82 20.02 -18.64 -1.69
N VAL A 83 19.71 -19.61 -0.84
CA VAL A 83 20.49 -20.85 -0.75
C VAL A 83 19.81 -21.88 -1.63
N GLU A 84 20.54 -22.48 -2.57
CA GLU A 84 20.06 -23.58 -3.39
C GLU A 84 21.04 -24.74 -3.33
N ASN A 85 20.55 -25.94 -2.98
CA ASN A 85 21.39 -27.15 -2.87
C ASN A 85 22.65 -26.94 -2.01
N GLY A 86 22.50 -26.20 -0.89
CA GLY A 86 23.59 -25.89 0.04
C GLY A 86 24.58 -24.82 -0.44
N ARG A 87 24.34 -24.20 -1.60
CA ARG A 87 25.17 -23.11 -2.14
C ARG A 87 24.42 -21.79 -2.09
N LEU A 88 25.08 -20.74 -1.61
CA LEU A 88 24.55 -19.38 -1.69
C LEU A 88 24.61 -18.92 -3.16
N LYS A 89 23.50 -18.38 -3.64
CA LYS A 89 23.35 -17.70 -4.91
C LYS A 89 22.91 -16.26 -4.65
N SER A 90 23.22 -15.38 -5.58
CA SER A 90 22.82 -13.98 -5.50
C SER A 90 22.52 -13.40 -6.87
N GLN A 91 21.68 -12.38 -6.88
CA GLN A 91 21.40 -11.54 -8.03
C GLN A 91 21.22 -10.11 -7.56
N VAL A 92 21.93 -9.19 -8.20
CA VAL A 92 21.89 -7.76 -7.89
C VAL A 92 21.27 -7.01 -9.06
N LEU A 93 20.28 -6.19 -8.78
CA LEU A 93 19.56 -5.35 -9.73
C LEU A 93 19.89 -3.89 -9.42
N TYR A 94 20.59 -3.22 -10.32
CA TYR A 94 21.01 -1.83 -10.10
C TYR A 94 19.90 -0.86 -10.47
N SER A 95 19.63 0.13 -9.62
CA SER A 95 18.55 1.10 -9.87
C SER A 95 18.82 1.98 -11.11
N LEU A 96 20.08 2.07 -11.57
CA LEU A 96 20.44 2.69 -12.85
C LEU A 96 19.93 1.91 -14.07
N ASP A 97 19.74 0.60 -13.91
CA ASP A 97 19.26 -0.32 -14.94
C ASP A 97 17.76 -0.62 -14.79
N ALA A 98 17.03 0.23 -14.04
CA ALA A 98 15.60 0.07 -13.75
C ALA A 98 14.72 -0.10 -14.99
N ALA A 99 15.16 0.36 -16.16
CA ALA A 99 14.43 0.10 -17.41
C ALA A 99 14.28 -1.40 -17.72
N SER A 100 15.20 -2.25 -17.25
CA SER A 100 15.22 -3.70 -17.52
C SER A 100 14.41 -4.54 -16.53
N HIS A 101 14.26 -4.07 -15.28
CA HIS A 101 13.62 -4.85 -14.20
C HIS A 101 12.58 -4.06 -13.40
N GLY A 102 12.45 -2.75 -13.62
CA GLY A 102 11.47 -1.88 -13.00
C GLY A 102 11.77 -1.43 -11.57
N LEU A 103 12.95 -1.72 -11.02
CA LEU A 103 13.31 -1.31 -9.66
C LEU A 103 14.20 -0.07 -9.71
N ASP A 104 13.59 1.10 -9.51
CA ASP A 104 14.28 2.39 -9.47
C ASP A 104 14.72 2.79 -8.06
N GLN A 105 15.21 4.01 -7.91
CA GLN A 105 15.76 4.51 -6.66
C GLN A 105 14.70 4.81 -5.59
N SER A 106 13.41 4.81 -5.91
CA SER A 106 12.33 5.10 -4.95
C SER A 106 11.67 3.85 -4.38
N ARG A 107 12.22 2.66 -4.64
CA ARG A 107 11.64 1.38 -4.23
C ARG A 107 12.43 0.73 -3.11
N ALA A 108 11.76 0.19 -2.10
CA ALA A 108 12.39 -0.68 -1.11
C ALA A 108 11.49 -1.88 -0.79
N ALA A 109 12.06 -3.07 -0.77
CA ALA A 109 11.35 -4.27 -0.36
C ALA A 109 11.07 -4.21 1.15
N TRP A 110 9.81 -4.45 1.50
CA TRP A 110 9.40 -4.46 2.91
C TRP A 110 8.61 -5.72 3.29
N GLN A 111 7.96 -6.36 2.32
CA GLN A 111 7.29 -7.65 2.51
C GLN A 111 7.57 -8.57 1.32
N ALA A 112 7.75 -9.85 1.59
CA ALA A 112 7.94 -10.85 0.55
C ALA A 112 7.43 -12.23 0.99
N ARG A 113 6.95 -13.00 0.01
CA ARG A 113 6.49 -14.37 0.20
C ARG A 113 6.97 -15.27 -0.93
N MET A 114 7.43 -16.46 -0.58
CA MET A 114 7.76 -17.49 -1.55
C MET A 114 6.67 -18.55 -1.62
N ALA A 115 6.46 -19.09 -2.82
CA ALA A 115 5.61 -20.23 -3.08
C ALA A 115 6.25 -21.13 -4.15
N LEU A 116 5.63 -22.29 -4.35
CA LEU A 116 6.00 -23.22 -5.40
C LEU A 116 4.84 -23.32 -6.39
N LYS A 117 5.10 -23.01 -7.66
CA LYS A 117 4.14 -23.25 -8.74
C LYS A 117 4.37 -24.61 -9.35
N VAL A 118 3.28 -25.28 -9.69
CA VAL A 118 3.28 -26.52 -10.46
C VAL A 118 2.69 -26.20 -11.83
N ASP A 119 3.44 -26.43 -12.90
CA ASP A 119 2.90 -26.28 -14.26
C ASP A 119 1.98 -27.46 -14.64
N ALA A 120 1.34 -27.37 -15.82
CA ALA A 120 0.45 -28.43 -16.30
C ALA A 120 1.16 -29.78 -16.54
N ALA A 121 2.48 -29.77 -16.71
CA ALA A 121 3.30 -30.97 -16.86
C ALA A 121 3.81 -31.51 -15.51
N GLY A 122 3.45 -30.87 -14.39
CA GLY A 122 3.84 -31.29 -13.04
C GLY A 122 5.21 -30.77 -12.60
N HIS A 123 5.88 -29.94 -13.40
CA HIS A 123 7.16 -29.35 -13.02
C HIS A 123 6.95 -28.26 -11.98
N ARG A 124 7.90 -28.20 -11.03
CA ARG A 124 7.85 -27.33 -9.87
C ARG A 124 8.85 -26.19 -10.04
N TYR A 125 8.36 -24.95 -9.96
CA TYR A 125 9.19 -23.76 -10.05
C TYR A 125 9.01 -22.86 -8.82
N PRO A 126 10.09 -22.39 -8.20
CA PRO A 126 10.04 -21.38 -7.15
C PRO A 126 9.52 -20.05 -7.70
N GLU A 127 8.62 -19.43 -6.94
CA GLU A 127 8.08 -18.10 -7.23
C GLU A 127 8.10 -17.22 -6.00
N LEU A 128 8.31 -15.94 -6.21
CA LEU A 128 8.48 -14.96 -5.16
C LEU A 128 7.57 -13.77 -5.44
N GLY A 129 6.65 -13.52 -4.52
CA GLY A 129 5.88 -12.27 -4.45
C GLY A 129 6.62 -11.26 -3.58
N VAL A 130 6.96 -10.09 -4.13
CA VAL A 130 7.60 -9.01 -3.37
C VAL A 130 6.72 -7.77 -3.40
N VAL A 131 6.49 -7.19 -2.23
CA VAL A 131 5.89 -5.86 -2.09
C VAL A 131 7.03 -4.88 -1.85
N TYR A 132 7.12 -3.90 -2.74
CA TYR A 132 7.99 -2.74 -2.60
C TYR A 132 7.17 -1.55 -2.11
N ASP A 133 7.75 -0.70 -1.27
CA ASP A 133 7.26 0.67 -1.12
C ASP A 133 7.75 1.48 -2.32
N GLY A 134 6.84 1.91 -3.20
CA GLY A 134 7.15 2.68 -4.41
C GLY A 134 7.48 4.15 -4.19
N ALA A 135 7.31 4.66 -2.96
CA ALA A 135 7.65 6.03 -2.58
C ALA A 135 8.57 6.07 -1.35
N PHE A 136 9.50 5.11 -1.30
CA PHE A 136 10.44 4.98 -0.20
C PHE A 136 11.22 6.28 0.01
N GLY A 137 11.28 6.75 1.27
CA GLY A 137 12.00 7.95 1.65
C GLY A 137 11.25 9.29 1.52
N GLY A 138 9.95 9.31 1.17
CA GLY A 138 9.24 10.58 0.93
C GLY A 138 7.76 10.69 1.31
N SER A 139 7.02 9.60 1.54
CA SER A 139 5.56 9.68 1.76
C SER A 139 5.11 9.57 3.22
N GLY A 140 5.95 9.06 4.12
CA GLY A 140 5.56 8.75 5.51
C GLY A 140 4.60 7.56 5.65
N THR A 141 4.04 7.04 4.55
CA THR A 141 3.23 5.82 4.52
C THR A 141 3.49 5.03 3.23
N PRO A 142 3.69 3.70 3.29
CA PRO A 142 4.08 2.90 2.13
C PRO A 142 3.08 2.98 0.97
N ARG A 143 3.61 3.03 -0.25
CA ARG A 143 2.83 2.92 -1.50
C ARG A 143 3.11 1.56 -2.13
N PRO A 144 2.30 0.53 -1.84
CA PRO A 144 2.66 -0.84 -2.18
C PRO A 144 2.66 -1.07 -3.69
N VAL A 145 3.79 -1.55 -4.20
CA VAL A 145 3.93 -2.08 -5.56
C VAL A 145 4.30 -3.55 -5.47
N PHE A 146 3.40 -4.42 -5.91
CA PHE A 146 3.60 -5.85 -5.96
C PHE A 146 4.31 -6.31 -7.24
N TYR A 147 5.28 -7.20 -7.07
CA TYR A 147 6.01 -7.90 -8.12
C TYR A 147 5.86 -9.39 -7.94
N LEU A 148 5.53 -10.09 -9.02
CA LEU A 148 5.66 -11.54 -9.10
C LEU A 148 6.94 -11.88 -9.83
N TRP A 149 7.78 -12.68 -9.19
CA TRP A 149 9.03 -13.19 -9.73
C TRP A 149 8.97 -14.71 -9.85
N TRP A 150 9.69 -15.24 -10.83
CA TRP A 150 9.98 -16.68 -10.95
C TRP A 150 11.48 -16.92 -11.03
N LEU A 151 11.92 -18.07 -10.53
CA LEU A 151 13.29 -18.50 -10.70
C LEU A 151 13.44 -19.29 -12.01
N LYS A 152 14.31 -18.79 -12.89
CA LYS A 152 14.78 -19.49 -14.10
C LYS A 152 16.24 -19.92 -13.93
N GLU A 153 16.76 -20.70 -14.87
CA GLU A 153 18.15 -21.17 -14.88
C GLU A 153 19.18 -20.04 -14.69
N SER A 154 18.90 -18.86 -15.26
CA SER A 154 19.77 -17.67 -15.20
C SER A 154 19.53 -16.76 -13.98
N GLY A 155 18.57 -17.08 -13.10
CA GLY A 155 18.21 -16.26 -11.95
C GLY A 155 16.73 -15.87 -11.89
N TRP A 156 16.41 -15.02 -10.93
CA TRP A 156 15.07 -14.46 -10.74
C TRP A 156 14.73 -13.48 -11.86
N GLN A 157 13.52 -13.59 -12.37
CA GLN A 157 13.01 -12.76 -13.45
C GLN A 157 11.63 -12.22 -13.07
N VAL A 158 11.32 -10.99 -13.48
CA VAL A 158 9.99 -10.41 -13.26
C VAL A 158 9.00 -11.08 -14.21
N LEU A 159 7.90 -11.58 -13.66
CA LEU A 159 6.80 -12.17 -14.40
C LEU A 159 5.64 -11.18 -14.54
N TRP A 160 5.35 -10.41 -13.49
CA TRP A 160 4.28 -9.41 -13.49
C TRP A 160 4.56 -8.30 -12.48
N ARG A 161 4.06 -7.09 -12.79
CA ARG A 161 4.12 -5.93 -11.90
C ARG A 161 2.77 -5.25 -11.80
N SER A 162 2.44 -4.82 -10.59
CA SER A 162 1.17 -4.14 -10.31
C SER A 162 1.04 -2.75 -10.91
N ASP A 163 2.14 -2.02 -11.06
CA ASP A 163 2.18 -0.67 -11.64
C ASP A 163 1.92 -0.65 -13.15
N GLU A 164 1.95 -1.80 -13.83
CA GLU A 164 1.48 -1.95 -15.21
C GLU A 164 -0.05 -2.01 -15.32
N SER A 165 -0.76 -2.18 -14.20
CA SER A 165 -2.22 -2.27 -14.17
C SER A 165 -2.87 -0.93 -13.85
N HIS A 166 -3.69 -0.42 -14.77
CA HIS A 166 -4.49 0.80 -14.56
C HIS A 166 -5.51 0.71 -13.41
N LYS A 167 -5.80 -0.50 -12.93
CA LYS A 167 -6.73 -0.74 -11.80
C LYS A 167 -6.02 -0.73 -10.44
N TRP A 168 -4.68 -0.71 -10.43
CA TRP A 168 -3.92 -0.71 -9.19
C TRP A 168 -3.97 0.67 -8.53
N ARG A 169 -4.66 0.75 -7.39
CA ARG A 169 -4.70 1.96 -6.57
C ARG A 169 -3.44 2.03 -5.71
N ASN A 170 -2.45 2.77 -6.20
CA ASN A 170 -1.14 2.94 -5.55
C ASN A 170 -1.12 4.10 -4.56
N SER A 171 -2.02 4.05 -3.58
CA SER A 171 -2.12 5.02 -2.50
C SER A 171 -1.88 4.32 -1.16
N HIS A 172 -1.58 5.10 -0.12
CA HIS A 172 -1.09 4.62 1.18
C HIS A 172 -1.74 3.30 1.62
N GLY A 173 -1.00 2.20 1.58
CA GLY A 173 -1.65 0.90 1.55
C GLY A 173 -0.83 -0.26 2.06
N GLU A 174 -1.56 -1.33 2.35
CA GLU A 174 -1.04 -2.57 2.91
C GLU A 174 -1.55 -3.77 2.10
N LEU A 175 -0.63 -4.68 1.78
CA LEU A 175 -0.93 -5.91 1.06
C LEU A 175 -0.91 -7.10 2.02
N ASN A 176 -1.98 -7.88 1.99
CA ASN A 176 -2.12 -9.08 2.79
C ASN A 176 -2.46 -10.28 1.90
N PHE A 177 -1.52 -11.22 1.77
CA PHE A 177 -1.74 -12.46 1.04
C PHE A 177 -2.78 -13.35 1.72
N ILE A 178 -3.65 -13.97 0.93
CA ILE A 178 -4.68 -14.90 1.38
C ILE A 178 -4.16 -16.34 1.20
N GLY A 179 -4.24 -17.14 2.27
CA GLY A 179 -3.75 -18.52 2.27
C GLY A 179 -2.23 -18.63 2.34
N PRO A 180 -1.65 -19.81 2.07
CA PRO A 180 -0.21 -20.06 2.21
C PRO A 180 0.63 -19.67 0.99
N GLY A 181 -0.01 -19.53 -0.18
CA GLY A 181 0.66 -19.30 -1.46
C GLY A 181 0.63 -17.83 -1.91
N LEU A 182 0.71 -17.66 -3.23
CA LEU A 182 0.63 -16.38 -3.93
C LEU A 182 -0.68 -16.22 -4.72
N GLU A 183 -1.63 -17.15 -4.61
CA GLU A 183 -2.80 -17.19 -5.49
C GLU A 183 -3.77 -16.01 -5.33
N GLU A 184 -3.84 -15.43 -4.15
CA GLU A 184 -4.76 -14.34 -3.87
C GLU A 184 -4.18 -13.42 -2.80
N PHE A 185 -4.46 -12.13 -2.90
CA PHE A 185 -4.13 -11.16 -1.86
C PHE A 185 -5.16 -10.03 -1.81
N THR A 186 -5.20 -9.33 -0.69
CA THR A 186 -5.93 -8.09 -0.54
C THR A 186 -4.98 -6.91 -0.51
N LEU A 187 -5.39 -5.80 -1.12
CA LEU A 187 -4.76 -4.49 -1.03
C LEU A 187 -5.74 -3.55 -0.34
N LYS A 188 -5.40 -3.11 0.87
CA LYS A 188 -6.14 -2.05 1.56
C LYS A 188 -5.40 -0.73 1.32
N ASN A 189 -6.08 0.27 0.80
CA ASN A 189 -5.51 1.58 0.48
C ASN A 189 -6.52 2.71 0.74
N ASP A 190 -6.06 3.95 0.63
CA ASP A 190 -6.87 5.14 0.86
C ASP A 190 -7.26 5.86 -0.46
N SER A 191 -8.06 6.93 -0.36
CA SER A 191 -8.54 7.71 -1.51
C SER A 191 -7.56 8.70 -2.11
N TRP A 192 -6.31 8.72 -1.65
CA TRP A 192 -5.34 9.69 -2.15
C TRP A 192 -5.09 9.54 -3.66
N GLY A 193 -5.58 10.50 -4.44
CA GLY A 193 -5.37 10.53 -5.90
C GLY A 193 -6.05 9.39 -6.65
N VAL A 194 -7.15 8.84 -6.12
CA VAL A 194 -7.90 7.75 -6.78
C VAL A 194 -8.57 8.21 -8.07
N GLY A 195 -8.91 9.50 -8.21
CA GLY A 195 -9.43 10.06 -9.46
C GLY A 195 -10.84 9.56 -9.85
N ASP A 196 -11.65 9.14 -8.89
CA ASP A 196 -13.03 8.68 -9.13
C ASP A 196 -14.06 9.82 -9.13
N GLY A 197 -13.59 11.08 -9.07
CA GLY A 197 -14.40 12.28 -9.04
C GLY A 197 -15.03 12.57 -7.67
N LYS A 198 -14.69 11.79 -6.64
CA LYS A 198 -15.15 11.96 -5.25
C LYS A 198 -14.02 12.40 -4.31
N ASP A 199 -12.78 12.16 -4.71
CA ASP A 199 -11.54 12.50 -4.00
C ASP A 199 -11.30 14.00 -3.84
N GLU A 200 -12.04 14.85 -4.58
CA GLU A 200 -11.99 16.30 -4.44
C GLU A 200 -13.19 16.91 -3.71
N ILE A 201 -14.12 16.11 -3.19
CA ILE A 201 -15.28 16.65 -2.45
C ILE A 201 -14.81 17.35 -1.17
N PHE A 202 -13.95 16.71 -0.40
CA PHE A 202 -13.29 17.31 0.75
C PHE A 202 -11.79 17.38 0.52
N HIS A 203 -11.12 18.26 1.26
CA HIS A 203 -9.68 18.31 1.25
C HIS A 203 -9.11 17.14 2.07
N GLU A 204 -8.56 16.16 1.38
CA GLU A 204 -7.81 15.06 1.99
C GLU A 204 -6.34 15.47 2.15
N SER A 205 -5.84 15.46 3.38
CA SER A 205 -4.44 15.74 3.76
C SER A 205 -3.86 14.50 4.44
N ASN A 206 -2.54 14.28 4.43
CA ASN A 206 -1.94 13.11 5.10
C ASN A 206 -2.47 12.84 6.53
N PRO A 207 -2.63 13.84 7.42
CA PRO A 207 -3.23 13.63 8.75
C PRO A 207 -4.77 13.81 8.79
N GLY A 208 -5.48 13.57 7.68
CA GLY A 208 -6.91 13.85 7.53
C GLY A 208 -7.73 12.64 7.09
N PRO A 209 -9.07 12.77 7.06
CA PRO A 209 -9.96 11.67 6.79
C PRO A 209 -9.85 11.21 5.34
N HIS A 210 -9.73 9.90 5.16
CA HIS A 210 -9.74 9.27 3.86
C HIS A 210 -10.88 8.25 3.74
N ARG A 211 -11.33 8.04 2.49
CA ARG A 211 -12.05 6.81 2.16
C ARG A 211 -11.02 5.71 2.06
N TYR A 212 -11.36 4.53 2.54
CA TYR A 212 -10.51 3.36 2.39
C TYR A 212 -11.17 2.37 1.45
N PHE A 213 -10.36 1.63 0.71
CA PHE A 213 -10.82 0.55 -0.14
C PHE A 213 -10.15 -0.75 0.24
N LEU A 214 -10.79 -1.85 -0.14
CA LEU A 214 -10.22 -3.18 -0.08
C LEU A 214 -10.40 -3.82 -1.45
N ASP A 215 -9.28 -4.03 -2.12
CA ASP A 215 -9.22 -4.69 -3.42
C ASP A 215 -8.70 -6.10 -3.25
N THR A 216 -9.42 -7.08 -3.78
CA THR A 216 -8.99 -8.47 -3.82
C THR A 216 -8.44 -8.77 -5.21
N TRP A 217 -7.19 -9.19 -5.26
CA TRP A 217 -6.49 -9.54 -6.49
C TRP A 217 -6.27 -11.04 -6.51
N GLN A 218 -6.63 -11.65 -7.63
CA GLN A 218 -6.47 -13.07 -7.84
C GLN A 218 -5.51 -13.33 -8.98
N ARG A 219 -4.67 -14.34 -8.79
CA ARG A 219 -3.78 -14.81 -9.82
C ARG A 219 -4.56 -15.46 -10.95
N VAL A 220 -4.24 -15.05 -12.17
CA VAL A 220 -4.73 -15.65 -13.41
C VAL A 220 -3.52 -15.90 -14.30
N ASN A 221 -3.09 -17.16 -14.39
CA ASN A 221 -1.85 -17.58 -15.05
C ASN A 221 -0.62 -16.86 -14.46
N ASP A 222 0.04 -16.05 -15.28
CA ASP A 222 1.29 -15.35 -14.98
C ASP A 222 1.07 -13.89 -14.55
N ARG A 223 -0.17 -13.50 -14.28
CA ARG A 223 -0.56 -12.14 -13.87
C ARG A 223 -1.59 -12.15 -12.75
N TYR A 224 -1.92 -10.96 -12.26
CA TYR A 224 -3.05 -10.76 -11.34
C TYR A 224 -4.13 -9.93 -11.99
N GLU A 225 -5.37 -10.30 -11.69
CA GLU A 225 -6.56 -9.57 -12.08
C GLU A 225 -7.35 -9.16 -10.84
N LEU A 226 -7.95 -7.97 -10.91
CA LEU A 226 -8.81 -7.47 -9.85
C LEU A 226 -10.09 -8.31 -9.83
N LYS A 227 -10.25 -9.14 -8.79
CA LYS A 227 -11.40 -10.01 -8.56
C LYS A 227 -12.57 -9.24 -7.95
N GLU A 228 -12.27 -8.41 -6.96
CA GLU A 228 -13.26 -7.60 -6.25
C GLU A 228 -12.64 -6.26 -5.86
N ALA A 229 -13.41 -5.18 -5.97
CA ALA A 229 -13.07 -3.90 -5.39
C ALA A 229 -14.25 -3.39 -4.59
N ARG A 230 -14.00 -3.00 -3.33
CA ARG A 230 -15.04 -2.42 -2.47
C ARG A 230 -14.51 -1.25 -1.67
N THR A 231 -15.34 -0.25 -1.50
CA THR A 231 -15.10 0.82 -0.53
C THR A 231 -15.46 0.33 0.86
N LEU A 232 -14.57 0.52 1.83
CA LEU A 232 -14.82 0.16 3.21
C LEU A 232 -15.83 1.15 3.82
N PRO A 233 -16.89 0.68 4.49
CA PRO A 233 -17.87 1.56 5.12
C PRO A 233 -17.23 2.38 6.23
N SER A 234 -17.42 3.70 6.18
CA SER A 234 -17.05 4.65 7.23
C SER A 234 -18.01 5.83 7.23
N ALA A 235 -18.09 6.55 8.36
CA ALA A 235 -18.80 7.81 8.43
C ALA A 235 -18.32 8.79 7.34
N TYR A 236 -17.00 8.89 7.12
CA TYR A 236 -16.45 9.79 6.11
C TYR A 236 -16.88 9.38 4.69
N ASN A 237 -16.81 8.09 4.35
CA ASN A 237 -17.26 7.62 3.04
C ASN A 237 -18.75 7.90 2.83
N THR A 238 -19.59 7.67 3.84
CA THR A 238 -21.02 8.01 3.77
C THR A 238 -21.25 9.51 3.52
N LEU A 239 -20.46 10.39 4.14
CA LEU A 239 -20.54 11.83 3.90
C LEU A 239 -20.18 12.20 2.47
N VAL A 240 -19.06 11.66 1.97
CA VAL A 240 -18.60 11.87 0.59
C VAL A 240 -19.66 11.40 -0.40
N GLU A 241 -20.19 10.19 -0.24
CA GLU A 241 -21.23 9.63 -1.11
C GLU A 241 -22.52 10.46 -1.06
N LEU A 242 -22.91 10.95 0.12
CA LEU A 242 -24.10 11.78 0.27
C LEU A 242 -23.94 13.09 -0.51
N VAL A 243 -22.83 13.82 -0.31
CA VAL A 243 -22.56 15.07 -1.03
C VAL A 243 -22.47 14.81 -2.53
N TYR A 244 -21.79 13.74 -2.95
CA TYR A 244 -21.71 13.35 -4.36
C TYR A 244 -23.10 13.11 -4.96
N CYS A 245 -23.93 12.29 -4.32
CA CYS A 245 -25.27 11.94 -4.81
C CYS A 245 -26.18 13.17 -4.89
N LEU A 246 -26.15 14.03 -3.86
CA LEU A 246 -26.91 15.29 -3.87
C LEU A 246 -26.44 16.26 -4.96
N SER A 247 -25.13 16.33 -5.20
CA SER A 247 -24.52 17.23 -6.21
C SER A 247 -24.77 16.75 -7.65
N THR A 248 -24.92 15.44 -7.85
CA THR A 248 -25.14 14.80 -9.15
C THR A 248 -26.59 14.40 -9.41
N GLY A 249 -27.54 14.76 -8.53
CA GLY A 249 -28.97 14.48 -8.70
C GLY A 249 -29.38 13.02 -8.50
N ARG A 250 -28.55 12.19 -7.84
CA ARG A 250 -28.81 10.76 -7.58
C ARG A 250 -29.61 10.56 -6.29
N GLU A 251 -30.84 11.06 -6.26
CA GLU A 251 -31.65 11.09 -5.03
C GLU A 251 -31.93 9.71 -4.43
N LYS A 252 -32.24 8.70 -5.26
CA LYS A 252 -32.49 7.33 -4.80
C LYS A 252 -31.29 6.69 -4.12
N GLU A 253 -30.07 7.03 -4.55
CA GLU A 253 -28.85 6.55 -3.89
C GLU A 253 -28.59 7.32 -2.59
N ALA A 254 -28.87 8.64 -2.58
CA ALA A 254 -28.79 9.44 -1.37
C ALA A 254 -29.75 8.96 -0.26
N GLU A 255 -30.95 8.50 -0.61
CA GLU A 255 -31.92 7.94 0.34
C GLU A 255 -31.37 6.72 1.11
N LYS A 256 -30.49 5.93 0.48
CA LYS A 256 -29.86 4.76 1.12
C LYS A 256 -28.79 5.15 2.14
N LEU A 257 -28.35 6.40 2.17
CA LEU A 257 -27.25 6.90 3.01
C LEU A 257 -27.73 7.63 4.27
N VAL A 258 -29.04 7.74 4.48
CA VAL A 258 -29.65 8.46 5.60
C VAL A 258 -30.57 7.55 6.42
N THR A 259 -30.75 7.84 7.71
CA THR A 259 -31.69 7.09 8.55
C THR A 259 -33.16 7.46 8.30
N SER A 260 -33.42 8.64 7.70
CA SER A 260 -34.76 9.10 7.32
C SER A 260 -34.72 10.06 6.13
N ALA A 261 -35.74 10.00 5.27
CA ALA A 261 -35.82 10.82 4.04
C ALA A 261 -35.80 12.34 4.31
N GLY A 262 -36.31 12.79 5.47
CA GLY A 262 -36.30 14.20 5.85
C GLY A 262 -34.90 14.82 5.94
N LEU A 263 -33.88 14.00 6.18
CA LEU A 263 -32.48 14.44 6.24
C LEU A 263 -31.95 14.91 4.88
N LEU A 264 -32.45 14.40 3.75
CA LEU A 264 -32.02 14.86 2.43
C LEU A 264 -32.45 16.31 2.16
N GLY A 265 -33.70 16.63 2.50
CA GLY A 265 -34.20 18.00 2.42
C GLY A 265 -33.41 18.94 3.34
N GLN A 266 -33.07 18.47 4.54
CA GLN A 266 -32.23 19.22 5.47
C GLN A 266 -30.81 19.43 4.93
N ALA A 267 -30.18 18.40 4.37
CA ALA A 267 -28.85 18.46 3.77
C ALA A 267 -28.78 19.53 2.66
N LYS A 268 -29.76 19.51 1.74
CA LYS A 268 -29.88 20.50 0.66
C LYS A 268 -30.08 21.92 1.22
N ARG A 269 -30.97 22.10 2.20
CA ARG A 269 -31.20 23.42 2.85
C ARG A 269 -29.95 23.97 3.53
N TYR A 270 -29.10 23.10 4.07
CA TYR A 270 -27.86 23.49 4.70
C TYR A 270 -26.66 23.60 3.74
N GLY A 271 -26.88 23.40 2.45
CA GLY A 271 -25.88 23.61 1.42
C GLY A 271 -24.91 22.44 1.21
N LEU A 272 -25.25 21.21 1.62
CA LEU A 272 -24.47 19.98 1.33
C LEU A 272 -24.57 19.55 -0.15
N VAL A 273 -24.41 20.51 -1.06
CA VAL A 273 -24.45 20.33 -2.52
C VAL A 273 -23.29 21.15 -3.11
N GLN A 274 -22.41 20.51 -3.85
CA GLN A 274 -21.31 21.16 -4.55
C GLN A 274 -21.71 21.48 -6.00
N LYS A 275 -21.56 22.76 -6.37
CA LYS A 275 -21.71 23.27 -7.74
C LYS A 275 -20.63 24.32 -8.01
N PRO A 276 -19.60 24.03 -8.83
CA PRO A 276 -19.26 22.72 -9.42
C PRO A 276 -18.88 21.67 -8.37
N LEU A 277 -18.84 20.40 -8.74
CA LEU A 277 -18.28 19.32 -7.89
C LEU A 277 -16.76 19.51 -7.74
N GLY A 278 -16.17 19.03 -6.64
CA GLY A 278 -14.71 19.04 -6.44
C GLY A 278 -14.19 20.30 -5.73
N GLN A 279 -14.99 20.92 -4.86
CA GLN A 279 -14.63 22.19 -4.21
C GLN A 279 -13.67 22.03 -3.02
N ARG A 280 -13.23 20.80 -2.71
CA ARG A 280 -12.27 20.47 -1.64
C ARG A 280 -12.61 21.15 -0.31
N TRP A 281 -13.86 21.02 0.14
CA TRP A 281 -14.29 21.62 1.40
C TRP A 281 -13.47 21.10 2.58
N LEU A 282 -13.24 21.96 3.57
CA LEU A 282 -12.51 21.59 4.77
C LEU A 282 -13.44 20.95 5.81
N LEU A 283 -12.91 19.98 6.55
CA LEU A 283 -13.56 19.32 7.68
C LEU A 283 -12.78 19.55 8.96
N THR A 284 -13.50 19.59 10.08
CA THR A 284 -12.93 19.45 11.42
C THR A 284 -13.65 18.35 12.19
N PHE A 285 -12.91 17.66 13.05
CA PHE A 285 -13.38 16.57 13.90
C PHE A 285 -12.49 16.49 15.14
N LYS A 286 -12.95 15.84 16.21
CA LYS A 286 -12.30 15.94 17.53
C LYS A 286 -11.11 15.00 17.72
N GLU A 287 -11.05 13.88 17.01
CA GLU A 287 -10.04 12.82 17.24
C GLU A 287 -9.72 12.03 15.95
N ALA A 288 -8.54 11.41 15.85
CA ALA A 288 -8.13 10.62 14.67
C ALA A 288 -9.07 9.44 14.34
N LEU A 289 -9.74 8.84 15.34
CA LEU A 289 -10.75 7.79 15.12
C LEU A 289 -12.04 8.30 14.47
N ALA A 290 -12.22 9.62 14.37
CA ALA A 290 -13.43 10.21 13.83
C ALA A 290 -13.60 9.95 12.32
N GLU A 291 -12.57 9.54 11.58
CA GLU A 291 -12.74 9.12 10.18
C GLU A 291 -13.78 8.00 10.02
N GLN A 292 -13.77 7.08 10.98
CA GLN A 292 -14.65 5.92 10.97
C GLN A 292 -16.05 6.25 11.49
N THR A 293 -16.15 7.14 12.47
CA THR A 293 -17.38 7.31 13.27
C THR A 293 -18.02 8.70 13.18
N GLY A 294 -17.28 9.70 12.71
CA GLY A 294 -17.64 11.11 12.83
C GLY A 294 -17.70 11.57 14.30
N PRO A 295 -18.42 12.66 14.60
CA PRO A 295 -19.06 13.57 13.66
C PRO A 295 -18.06 14.39 12.86
N PHE A 296 -18.50 14.93 11.72
CA PHE A 296 -17.72 15.89 10.93
C PHE A 296 -18.43 17.24 10.91
N THR A 297 -17.66 18.30 11.14
CA THR A 297 -18.12 19.67 10.93
C THR A 297 -17.43 20.26 9.71
N ILE A 298 -18.22 20.74 8.75
CA ILE A 298 -17.72 21.39 7.54
C ILE A 298 -17.31 22.82 7.91
N THR A 299 -16.09 23.23 7.58
CA THR A 299 -15.54 24.55 7.93
C THR A 299 -15.34 25.47 6.72
N GLY A 300 -15.50 24.96 5.51
CA GLY A 300 -15.39 25.72 4.26
C GLY A 300 -16.58 25.53 3.32
N GLY A 301 -16.79 26.51 2.42
CA GLY A 301 -17.84 26.47 1.40
C GLY A 301 -19.27 26.76 1.90
N PRO A 302 -20.29 26.57 1.05
CA PRO A 302 -21.70 26.87 1.36
C PRO A 302 -22.28 26.12 2.58
N ALA A 303 -21.69 24.97 2.92
CA ALA A 303 -22.07 24.16 4.07
C ALA A 303 -21.26 24.47 5.34
N ALA A 304 -20.49 25.56 5.39
CA ALA A 304 -19.73 25.93 6.58
C ALA A 304 -20.62 26.01 7.85
N GLY A 305 -20.10 25.48 8.95
CA GLY A 305 -20.78 25.39 10.24
C GLY A 305 -21.77 24.23 10.37
N VAL A 306 -21.93 23.40 9.33
CA VAL A 306 -22.81 22.21 9.36
C VAL A 306 -22.06 21.02 9.93
N THR A 307 -22.67 20.37 10.91
CA THR A 307 -22.20 19.13 11.53
C THR A 307 -23.09 17.97 11.11
N VAL A 308 -22.46 16.85 10.78
CA VAL A 308 -23.12 15.59 10.40
C VAL A 308 -22.72 14.51 11.41
N GLU A 309 -23.73 13.84 11.99
CA GLU A 309 -23.57 12.68 12.87
C GLU A 309 -24.08 11.42 12.16
N PHE A 310 -23.44 10.29 12.48
CA PHE A 310 -23.67 9.02 11.80
C PHE A 310 -24.14 7.94 12.77
N THR A 311 -24.89 6.97 12.26
CA THR A 311 -25.37 5.82 12.99
C THR A 311 -24.94 4.56 12.27
N PRO A 312 -24.24 3.62 12.93
CA PRO A 312 -23.91 2.34 12.33
C PRO A 312 -25.17 1.47 12.22
N ARG A 313 -25.37 0.83 11.07
CA ARG A 313 -26.50 -0.08 10.82
C ARG A 313 -26.08 -1.17 9.84
N ASN A 314 -26.17 -2.44 10.24
CA ASN A 314 -25.87 -3.61 9.39
C ASN A 314 -24.48 -3.54 8.71
N GLY A 315 -23.45 -3.11 9.42
CA GLY A 315 -22.10 -2.96 8.88
C GLY A 315 -21.90 -1.77 7.93
N GLN A 316 -22.89 -0.86 7.84
CA GLN A 316 -22.81 0.40 7.09
C GLN A 316 -22.91 1.60 8.06
N TRP A 317 -22.56 2.79 7.57
CA TRP A 317 -22.78 4.05 8.27
C TRP A 317 -23.86 4.85 7.55
N LEU A 318 -24.84 5.35 8.29
CA LEU A 318 -25.91 6.20 7.77
C LEU A 318 -25.86 7.56 8.45
N VAL A 319 -26.17 8.64 7.73
CA VAL A 319 -26.36 9.94 8.35
C VAL A 319 -27.60 9.88 9.24
N GLY A 320 -27.38 10.09 10.54
CA GLY A 320 -28.41 10.07 11.57
C GLY A 320 -28.94 11.46 11.91
N LYS A 321 -28.10 12.48 11.79
CA LYS A 321 -28.45 13.85 12.14
C LYS A 321 -27.61 14.86 11.36
N ILE A 322 -28.23 15.96 10.96
CA ILE A 322 -27.57 17.11 10.34
C ILE A 322 -28.02 18.36 11.10
N TYR A 323 -27.10 19.23 11.51
CA TYR A 323 -27.43 20.49 12.16
C TYR A 323 -26.37 21.54 11.89
N ARG A 324 -26.75 22.81 11.93
CA ARG A 324 -25.80 23.92 11.88
C ARG A 324 -25.50 24.35 13.30
N ASN A 325 -24.23 24.35 13.69
CA ASN A 325 -23.83 24.94 14.96
C ASN A 325 -24.24 26.42 14.91
N LYS A 326 -24.96 26.91 15.93
CA LYS A 326 -25.19 28.36 16.04
C LYS A 326 -23.81 29.00 16.02
N ALA A 327 -23.57 29.92 15.09
CA ALA A 327 -22.34 30.68 15.06
C ALA A 327 -22.10 31.18 16.48
N GLY A 328 -20.97 30.79 17.09
CA GLY A 328 -20.56 31.39 18.35
C GLY A 328 -20.49 32.87 18.08
N GLY A 329 -21.43 33.63 18.63
CA GLY A 329 -21.35 35.07 18.67
C GLY A 329 -20.02 35.40 19.33
N LYS A 330 -19.09 35.89 18.53
CA LYS A 330 -18.06 36.78 19.02
C LYS A 330 -18.62 38.19 18.93
#